data_AF-A0A3N4ZXZ7-F1
#
_entry.id   AF-A0A3N4ZXZ7-F1
#
_cell.length_a   1.000
_cell.length_b   1.000
_cell.length_c   1.000
_cell.angle_alpha   90.00
_cell.angle_beta   90.00
_cell.angle_gamma   90.00
#
_symmetry.space_group_name_H-M   'P 1'
#
loop_
_entity.id
_entity.type
_entity.pdbx_description
1 polymer ?
#
loop_
_entity_poly.entity_id
_entity_poly.type
_entity_poly.pdbx_seq_one_letter_code
_entity_poly.pdbx_strand_id
1 'polypeptide(L)'
;MFVAAALGVVAVLLLGGCGTQVAGRQASPSATGPIPWTIFEPSEVTGARLADGGRTLLLEAQVPSGARACVRDFKALLTDPVQKDLVRVQLTFSSPSGDRSSGCTKERSATARVRLPVPLGSRKVVVDHYVQFTAEGAEPPALRLCGKLGCTPPATGCTDASYDQALMAVDAPEHTYRDSQECDGKWLVMDFSWRTGPACGDDSAPGCSSRLGDRWFFRAEKSGWVPIVEGAAGGCRVVQRRAPAFPASLCRDLAPLSSSLHPSYPPASASPSPSPSPSRPS
;
A
#
# COMPACT_ATOMS: atom_id res chain seq x y z
N MET A 1 11.70 -60.25 65.37
CA MET A 1 13.03 -59.84 65.86
C MET A 1 12.91 -58.40 66.34
N PHE A 2 13.26 -58.19 67.61
CA PHE A 2 13.29 -56.95 68.43
C PHE A 2 13.86 -55.72 67.68
N VAL A 3 13.67 -54.43 68.01
CA VAL A 3 12.93 -53.64 69.02
C VAL A 3 12.96 -52.18 68.52
N ALA A 4 11.98 -51.38 68.94
CA ALA A 4 11.86 -49.95 68.71
C ALA A 4 13.01 -49.10 69.27
N ALA A 5 13.25 -47.92 68.67
CA ALA A 5 13.85 -46.77 69.35
C ALA A 5 13.24 -45.47 68.81
N ALA A 6 12.82 -44.62 69.74
CA ALA A 6 12.07 -43.38 69.57
C ALA A 6 12.96 -42.13 69.76
N LEU A 7 12.32 -40.96 69.58
CA LEU A 7 12.74 -39.57 69.94
C LEU A 7 13.58 -38.87 68.84
N GLY A 8 13.33 -37.63 68.40
CA GLY A 8 12.45 -36.56 68.85
C GLY A 8 13.13 -35.20 68.61
N VAL A 9 12.32 -34.16 68.37
CA VAL A 9 12.60 -32.70 68.47
C VAL A 9 12.93 -31.92 67.18
N VAL A 10 12.02 -31.00 66.90
CA VAL A 10 12.07 -29.85 65.99
C VAL A 10 12.96 -28.75 66.55
N ALA A 11 13.80 -28.13 65.72
CA ALA A 11 14.32 -26.79 65.96
C ALA A 11 14.39 -26.01 64.64
N VAL A 12 13.42 -25.12 64.44
CA VAL A 12 13.49 -24.03 63.46
C VAL A 12 14.23 -22.88 64.14
N LEU A 13 15.37 -22.49 63.59
CA LEU A 13 16.05 -21.23 63.93
C LEU A 13 16.19 -20.42 62.64
N LEU A 14 15.25 -19.49 62.47
CA LEU A 14 15.44 -18.27 61.69
C LEU A 14 16.41 -17.38 62.46
N LEU A 15 17.50 -16.92 61.82
CA LEU A 15 18.17 -15.66 62.18
C LEU A 15 19.07 -15.16 61.03
N GLY A 16 18.65 -14.00 60.51
CA GLY A 16 19.39 -12.89 59.91
C GLY A 16 20.78 -13.11 59.32
N GLY A 17 20.87 -13.03 57.98
CA GLY A 17 22.08 -12.65 57.26
C GLY A 17 21.86 -11.37 56.46
N CYS A 18 22.47 -10.27 56.89
CA CYS A 18 22.69 -9.07 56.08
C CYS A 18 23.53 -9.43 54.85
N GLY A 19 22.92 -9.42 53.66
CA GLY A 19 23.63 -9.45 52.39
C GLY A 19 23.20 -8.24 51.57
N THR A 20 24.08 -7.26 51.43
CA THR A 20 23.88 -6.10 50.56
C THR A 20 23.61 -6.58 49.12
N GLN A 21 22.38 -6.41 48.65
CA GLN A 21 22.10 -6.47 47.23
C GLN A 21 22.77 -5.28 46.56
N VAL A 22 24.04 -5.45 46.17
CA VAL A 22 24.60 -4.63 45.11
C VAL A 22 23.78 -5.00 43.88
N ALA A 23 22.99 -4.04 43.39
CA ALA A 23 22.36 -4.11 42.09
C ALA A 23 23.49 -4.31 41.06
N GLY A 24 23.83 -5.57 40.80
CA GLY A 24 24.58 -5.96 39.64
C GLY A 24 23.72 -5.57 38.46
N ARG A 25 24.00 -4.37 37.94
CA ARG A 25 23.57 -3.87 36.65
C ARG A 25 23.83 -5.01 35.69
N GLN A 26 22.80 -5.82 35.41
CA GLN A 26 22.82 -6.73 34.29
C GLN A 26 23.05 -5.82 33.10
N ALA A 27 24.30 -5.79 32.64
CA ALA A 27 24.62 -5.25 31.35
C ALA A 27 23.71 -6.02 30.39
N SER A 28 22.71 -5.33 29.84
CA SER A 28 22.06 -5.80 28.63
C SER A 28 23.19 -6.24 27.70
N PRO A 29 23.16 -7.45 27.13
CA PRO A 29 24.19 -7.88 26.22
C PRO A 29 24.27 -6.80 25.14
N SER A 30 25.35 -6.04 25.14
CA SER A 30 25.67 -5.20 23.99
C SER A 30 25.85 -6.21 22.88
N ALA A 31 24.92 -6.25 21.93
CA ALA A 31 25.03 -7.06 20.74
C ALA A 31 26.29 -6.59 19.99
N THR A 32 27.42 -7.17 20.36
CA THR A 32 28.76 -6.84 19.85
C THR A 32 29.20 -7.94 18.87
N GLY A 33 28.22 -8.66 18.31
CA GLY A 33 28.44 -9.54 17.17
C GLY A 33 28.55 -8.70 15.88
N PRO A 34 29.24 -9.21 14.85
CA PRO A 34 29.23 -8.57 13.54
C PRO A 34 27.79 -8.48 13.03
N ILE A 35 27.39 -7.29 12.55
CA ILE A 35 26.05 -7.10 12.00
C ILE A 35 25.90 -7.96 10.74
N PRO A 36 24.89 -8.84 10.67
CA PRO A 36 24.73 -9.76 9.55
C PRO A 36 24.39 -8.99 8.26
N TRP A 37 24.88 -9.52 7.14
CA TRP A 37 24.52 -9.06 5.81
C TRP A 37 23.48 -10.01 5.23
N THR A 38 22.29 -9.51 4.95
CA THR A 38 21.15 -10.30 4.45
C THR A 38 20.81 -9.87 3.03
N ILE A 39 20.21 -10.75 2.23
CA ILE A 39 19.78 -10.45 0.87
C ILE A 39 18.42 -9.74 0.92
N PHE A 40 18.28 -8.66 0.18
CA PHE A 40 17.06 -7.86 0.05
C PHE A 40 16.78 -7.55 -1.43
N GLU A 41 15.52 -7.23 -1.72
CA GLU A 41 15.08 -6.55 -2.93
C GLU A 41 15.07 -5.02 -2.67
N PRO A 42 15.25 -4.18 -3.71
CA PRO A 42 15.15 -2.72 -3.58
C PRO A 42 13.79 -2.28 -3.03
N SER A 43 13.77 -1.16 -2.33
CA SER A 43 12.52 -0.55 -1.84
C SER A 43 11.68 0.03 -2.97
N GLU A 44 12.35 0.50 -4.03
CA GLU A 44 11.71 1.07 -5.22
C GLU A 44 12.58 0.87 -6.46
N VAL A 45 11.95 0.59 -7.60
CA VAL A 45 12.59 0.59 -8.92
C VAL A 45 12.08 1.79 -9.71
N THR A 46 12.96 2.78 -9.89
CA THR A 46 12.58 4.12 -10.36
C THR A 46 12.73 4.30 -11.86
N GLY A 47 13.51 3.45 -12.53
CA GLY A 47 13.79 3.63 -13.95
C GLY A 47 14.29 2.38 -14.65
N ALA A 48 14.04 2.33 -15.96
CA ALA A 48 14.58 1.33 -16.85
C ALA A 48 14.96 1.96 -18.19
N ARG A 49 16.10 1.55 -18.74
CA ARG A 49 16.55 1.99 -20.07
C ARG A 49 17.29 0.89 -20.81
N LEU A 50 17.23 0.96 -22.12
CA LEU A 50 17.91 0.06 -23.02
C LEU A 50 19.31 0.56 -23.39
N ALA A 51 20.20 -0.39 -23.64
CA ALA A 51 21.52 -0.16 -24.20
C ALA A 51 21.86 -1.27 -25.21
N ASP A 52 22.97 -1.10 -25.92
CA ASP A 52 23.53 -2.11 -26.84
C ASP A 52 22.51 -2.63 -27.85
N GLY A 53 21.81 -1.72 -28.55
CA GLY A 53 20.79 -2.06 -29.53
C GLY A 53 19.57 -2.78 -28.93
N GLY A 54 19.23 -2.47 -27.68
CA GLY A 54 18.10 -3.07 -26.98
C GLY A 54 18.39 -4.44 -26.36
N ARG A 55 19.64 -4.90 -26.38
CA ARG A 55 20.02 -6.20 -25.80
C ARG A 55 20.58 -6.09 -24.38
N THR A 56 20.74 -4.88 -23.84
CA THR A 56 21.13 -4.67 -22.46
C THR A 56 20.06 -3.83 -21.77
N LEU A 57 19.61 -4.27 -20.61
CA LEU A 57 18.69 -3.53 -19.77
C LEU A 57 19.46 -2.96 -18.57
N LEU A 58 19.24 -1.68 -18.31
CA LEU A 58 19.78 -0.96 -17.17
C LEU A 58 18.59 -0.57 -16.28
N LEU A 59 18.60 -1.04 -15.04
CA LEU A 59 17.54 -0.83 -14.07
C LEU A 59 18.06 0.06 -12.94
N GLU A 60 17.37 1.15 -12.67
CA GLU A 60 17.64 2.05 -11.55
C GLU A 60 16.71 1.74 -10.40
N ALA A 61 17.26 1.63 -9.19
CA ALA A 61 16.52 1.33 -7.99
C ALA A 61 17.09 2.05 -6.76
N GLN A 62 16.26 2.26 -5.75
CA GLN A 62 16.68 2.78 -4.45
C GLN A 62 17.25 1.65 -3.60
N VAL A 63 18.45 1.86 -3.07
CA VAL A 63 19.15 0.91 -2.19
C VAL A 63 19.66 1.62 -0.92
N PRO A 64 19.84 0.90 0.19
CA PRO A 64 20.32 1.49 1.43
C PRO A 64 21.65 2.24 1.30
N SER A 65 21.78 3.30 2.07
CA SER A 65 22.96 4.18 2.11
C SER A 65 23.24 4.67 3.53
N GLY A 66 24.49 5.07 3.77
CA GLY A 66 24.99 5.45 5.09
C GLY A 66 26.46 5.87 5.03
N ALA A 67 27.04 6.16 6.20
CA ALA A 67 28.45 6.56 6.30
C ALA A 67 29.43 5.42 5.95
N ARG A 68 28.98 4.17 6.06
CA ARG A 68 29.72 2.96 5.70
C ARG A 68 29.11 2.31 4.45
N ALA A 69 29.79 1.32 3.89
CA ALA A 69 29.24 0.51 2.83
C ALA A 69 27.96 -0.20 3.32
N CYS A 70 26.85 0.05 2.64
CA CYS A 70 25.53 -0.48 2.98
C CYS A 70 24.99 -1.49 1.97
N VAL A 71 25.64 -1.61 0.81
CA VAL A 71 25.15 -2.44 -0.30
C VAL A 71 26.33 -3.19 -0.88
N ARG A 72 26.13 -4.49 -1.08
CA ARG A 72 27.03 -5.40 -1.81
C ARG A 72 26.22 -6.17 -2.85
N ASP A 73 26.90 -6.58 -3.91
CA ASP A 73 26.35 -7.51 -4.91
C ASP A 73 25.00 -7.08 -5.50
N PHE A 74 24.79 -5.77 -5.68
CA PHE A 74 23.58 -5.27 -6.34
C PHE A 74 23.57 -5.70 -7.81
N LYS A 75 22.62 -6.55 -8.16
CA LYS A 75 22.58 -7.23 -9.46
C LYS A 75 21.16 -7.44 -9.97
N ALA A 76 21.06 -7.58 -11.28
CA ALA A 76 19.86 -7.91 -12.01
C ALA A 76 20.01 -9.30 -12.65
N LEU A 77 19.03 -10.17 -12.45
CA LEU A 77 19.03 -11.54 -12.97
C LEU A 77 17.73 -11.84 -13.71
N LEU A 78 17.80 -12.59 -14.82
CA LEU A 78 16.60 -13.11 -15.47
C LEU A 78 16.07 -14.30 -14.65
N THR A 79 14.80 -14.27 -14.24
CA THR A 79 14.22 -15.30 -13.35
C THR A 79 13.39 -16.35 -14.07
N ASP A 80 12.85 -16.04 -15.24
CA ASP A 80 12.09 -16.97 -16.08
C ASP A 80 12.80 -17.18 -17.45
N PRO A 81 12.54 -18.30 -18.15
CA PRO A 81 12.78 -18.34 -19.58
C PRO A 81 12.02 -17.17 -20.21
N VAL A 82 12.73 -16.36 -21.01
CA VAL A 82 12.16 -15.16 -21.61
C VAL A 82 10.89 -15.54 -22.37
N GLN A 83 9.76 -15.06 -21.88
CA GLN A 83 8.46 -15.35 -22.46
C GLN A 83 8.30 -14.55 -23.76
N LYS A 84 7.33 -14.95 -24.58
CA LYS A 84 7.06 -14.30 -25.86
C LYS A 84 6.79 -12.80 -25.70
N ASP A 85 6.08 -12.43 -24.64
CA ASP A 85 5.53 -11.08 -24.46
C ASP A 85 6.16 -10.28 -23.30
N LEU A 86 6.97 -10.94 -22.45
CA LEU A 86 7.60 -10.28 -21.30
C LEU A 86 8.99 -10.84 -20.94
N VAL A 87 9.80 -9.99 -20.32
CA VAL A 87 11.09 -10.33 -19.70
C VAL A 87 10.95 -10.11 -18.19
N ARG A 88 11.17 -11.16 -17.38
CA ARG A 88 11.24 -11.02 -15.92
C ARG A 88 12.67 -10.82 -15.47
N VAL A 89 12.86 -9.85 -14.59
CA VAL A 89 14.15 -9.53 -13.99
C VAL A 89 13.97 -9.43 -12.49
N GLN A 90 14.84 -10.03 -11.70
CA GLN A 90 14.89 -9.82 -10.27
C GLN A 90 16.09 -8.96 -9.91
N LEU A 91 15.87 -7.98 -9.02
CA LEU A 91 16.91 -7.15 -8.43
C LEU A 91 17.19 -7.62 -7.00
N THR A 92 18.46 -7.87 -6.71
CA THR A 92 18.87 -8.24 -5.34
C THR A 92 20.16 -7.54 -4.96
N PHE A 93 20.31 -7.28 -3.66
CA PHE A 93 21.57 -6.86 -3.05
C PHE A 93 21.71 -7.48 -1.65
N SER A 94 22.92 -7.44 -1.10
CA SER A 94 23.16 -7.76 0.30
C SER A 94 23.38 -6.48 1.13
N SER A 95 22.80 -6.40 2.32
CA SER A 95 22.88 -5.22 3.20
C SER A 95 22.75 -5.58 4.69
N PRO A 96 23.35 -4.79 5.60
CA PRO A 96 23.11 -4.87 7.04
C PRO A 96 21.92 -3.98 7.51
N SER A 97 21.18 -3.36 6.59
CA SER A 97 20.13 -2.37 6.89
C SER A 97 18.92 -2.90 7.66
N GLY A 98 18.77 -4.23 7.79
CA GLY A 98 17.79 -4.84 8.70
C GLY A 98 18.07 -4.50 10.17
N ASP A 99 19.32 -4.14 10.49
CA ASP A 99 19.71 -3.64 11.79
C ASP A 99 19.98 -2.13 11.72
N ARG A 100 19.20 -1.32 12.46
CA ARG A 100 19.36 0.14 12.50
C ARG A 100 20.72 0.59 13.04
N SER A 101 21.38 -0.22 13.87
CA SER A 101 22.72 0.07 14.39
C SER A 101 23.81 0.02 13.32
N SER A 102 23.52 -0.54 12.14
CA SER A 102 24.42 -0.54 10.98
C SER A 102 24.72 0.86 10.44
N GLY A 103 23.85 1.84 10.72
CA GLY A 103 23.92 3.18 10.15
C GLY A 103 23.45 3.27 8.69
N CYS A 104 22.90 2.20 8.13
CA CYS A 104 22.34 2.14 6.78
C CYS A 104 20.86 2.53 6.78
N THR A 105 20.58 3.78 7.14
CA THR A 105 19.22 4.30 7.39
C THR A 105 18.71 5.26 6.31
N LYS A 106 19.54 5.57 5.31
CA LYS A 106 19.18 6.42 4.16
C LYS A 106 19.09 5.56 2.91
N GLU A 107 18.71 6.16 1.80
CA GLU A 107 18.68 5.53 0.48
C GLU A 107 19.54 6.29 -0.52
N ARG A 108 19.84 5.64 -1.65
CA ARG A 108 20.44 6.24 -2.84
C ARG A 108 20.04 5.45 -4.07
N SER A 109 20.02 6.12 -5.23
CA SER A 109 19.91 5.42 -6.51
C SER A 109 21.14 4.54 -6.78
N ALA A 110 20.91 3.35 -7.31
CA ALA A 110 21.92 2.48 -7.90
C ALA A 110 21.41 1.88 -9.22
N THR A 111 22.32 1.52 -10.12
CA THR A 111 21.97 0.90 -11.40
C THR A 111 22.51 -0.52 -11.50
N ALA A 112 21.64 -1.47 -11.81
CA ALA A 112 22.00 -2.83 -12.16
C ALA A 112 21.88 -3.05 -13.67
N ARG A 113 22.67 -3.98 -14.21
CA ARG A 113 22.68 -4.33 -15.63
C ARG A 113 22.33 -5.80 -15.80
N VAL A 114 21.49 -6.11 -16.78
CA VAL A 114 21.25 -7.48 -17.25
C VAL A 114 21.31 -7.55 -18.77
N ARG A 115 21.94 -8.61 -19.28
CA ARG A 115 22.02 -8.90 -20.71
C ARG A 115 20.80 -9.71 -21.15
N LEU A 116 20.11 -9.25 -22.17
CA LEU A 116 19.01 -9.97 -22.78
C LEU A 116 19.53 -10.93 -23.86
N PRO A 117 18.98 -12.16 -23.95
CA PRO A 117 19.37 -13.11 -24.99
C PRO A 117 19.07 -12.58 -26.40
N VAL A 118 17.99 -11.80 -26.54
CA VAL A 118 17.56 -11.12 -27.77
C VAL A 118 17.09 -9.69 -27.46
N PRO A 119 17.14 -8.73 -28.43
CA PRO A 119 16.74 -7.35 -28.19
C PRO A 119 15.31 -7.23 -27.63
N LEU A 120 15.04 -6.34 -26.67
CA LEU A 120 13.75 -6.26 -25.96
C LEU A 120 12.55 -6.23 -26.91
N GLY A 121 12.61 -5.43 -27.99
CA GLY A 121 11.52 -5.31 -28.95
C GLY A 121 10.26 -4.72 -28.30
N SER A 122 9.09 -5.31 -28.59
CA SER A 122 7.80 -4.90 -28.02
C SER A 122 7.48 -5.52 -26.65
N ARG A 123 8.39 -6.35 -26.11
CA ARG A 123 8.16 -7.05 -24.85
C ARG A 123 8.23 -6.09 -23.67
N LYS A 124 7.39 -6.35 -22.67
CA LYS A 124 7.39 -5.63 -21.40
C LYS A 124 8.51 -6.15 -20.50
N VAL A 125 9.03 -5.30 -19.63
CA VAL A 125 9.94 -5.71 -18.55
C VAL A 125 9.11 -5.77 -17.27
N VAL A 126 9.17 -6.90 -16.56
CA VAL A 126 8.63 -7.02 -15.21
C VAL A 126 9.82 -7.15 -14.26
N VAL A 127 9.94 -6.24 -13.31
CA VAL A 127 10.97 -6.25 -12.28
C VAL A 127 10.38 -6.78 -10.99
N ASP A 128 11.04 -7.78 -10.43
CA ASP A 128 10.61 -8.59 -9.30
C ASP A 128 9.23 -9.19 -9.58
N HIS A 129 8.17 -8.64 -8.97
CA HIS A 129 6.81 -9.17 -9.11
C HIS A 129 5.77 -8.16 -9.64
N TYR A 130 6.02 -6.86 -9.56
CA TYR A 130 4.95 -5.86 -9.73
C TYR A 130 5.32 -4.67 -10.62
N VAL A 131 6.59 -4.26 -10.65
CA VAL A 131 6.99 -3.07 -11.41
C VAL A 131 7.13 -3.43 -12.87
N GLN A 132 6.39 -2.75 -13.74
CA GLN A 132 6.42 -3.02 -15.17
C GLN A 132 6.91 -1.81 -15.96
N PHE A 133 7.72 -2.06 -16.99
CA PHE A 133 8.17 -1.05 -17.94
C PHE A 133 7.84 -1.47 -19.38
N THR A 134 7.61 -0.50 -20.24
CA THR A 134 7.38 -0.71 -21.67
C THR A 134 8.13 0.31 -22.52
N ALA A 135 8.56 -0.11 -23.72
CA ALA A 135 9.08 0.82 -24.73
C ALA A 135 7.96 1.61 -25.42
N GLU A 136 6.71 1.13 -25.34
CA GLU A 136 5.57 1.75 -26.00
C GLU A 136 5.26 3.13 -25.40
N GLY A 137 5.31 4.16 -26.26
CA GLY A 137 5.11 5.55 -25.86
C GLY A 137 6.25 6.14 -25.04
N ALA A 138 7.42 5.50 -25.01
CA ALA A 138 8.63 6.03 -24.39
C ALA A 138 9.60 6.58 -25.44
N GLU A 139 10.33 7.64 -25.10
CA GLU A 139 11.44 8.13 -25.93
C GLU A 139 12.68 7.24 -25.72
N PRO A 140 13.23 6.60 -26.77
CA PRO A 140 14.43 5.80 -26.63
C PRO A 140 15.63 6.64 -26.11
N PRO A 141 16.50 6.07 -25.27
CA PRO A 141 16.55 4.68 -24.85
C PRO A 141 15.74 4.34 -23.58
N ALA A 142 14.97 5.29 -23.05
CA ALA A 142 14.21 5.08 -21.83
C ALA A 142 13.05 4.12 -22.06
N LEU A 143 12.66 3.42 -21.00
CA LEU A 143 11.39 2.71 -20.93
C LEU A 143 10.46 3.50 -20.01
N ARG A 144 9.17 3.51 -20.36
CA ARG A 144 8.13 4.14 -19.56
C ARG A 144 7.71 3.18 -18.45
N LEU A 145 7.66 3.68 -17.21
CA LEU A 145 7.03 2.98 -16.09
C LEU A 145 5.52 2.85 -16.36
N CYS A 146 5.00 1.64 -16.19
CA CYS A 146 3.60 1.34 -16.34
C CYS A 146 2.83 1.75 -15.07
N GLY A 147 1.63 2.29 -15.24
CA GLY A 147 0.78 2.70 -14.11
C GLY A 147 0.04 1.53 -13.47
N LYS A 148 -0.81 1.82 -12.48
CA LYS A 148 -1.68 0.83 -11.80
C LYS A 148 -2.52 -0.01 -12.77
N LEU A 149 -2.87 0.55 -13.93
CA LEU A 149 -3.67 -0.09 -14.98
C LEU A 149 -2.83 -0.92 -15.96
N GLY A 150 -1.55 -1.12 -15.66
CA GLY A 150 -0.61 -1.78 -16.53
C GLY A 150 -0.05 -0.89 -17.64
N CYS A 151 0.66 -1.50 -18.57
CA CYS A 151 1.40 -0.79 -19.62
C CYS A 151 0.52 -0.30 -20.77
N THR A 152 -0.64 -0.92 -20.94
CA THR A 152 -1.61 -0.66 -22.02
C THR A 152 -2.97 -0.49 -21.37
N PRO A 153 -3.20 0.61 -20.63
CA PRO A 153 -4.48 0.85 -19.99
C PRO A 153 -5.61 0.83 -21.03
N PRO A 154 -6.81 0.34 -20.67
CA PRO A 154 -7.96 0.44 -21.57
C PRO A 154 -8.23 1.91 -21.92
N ALA A 155 -8.73 2.13 -23.13
CA ALA A 155 -9.17 3.46 -23.52
C ALA A 155 -10.34 3.91 -22.66
N THR A 156 -10.36 5.19 -22.29
CA THR A 156 -11.51 5.81 -21.65
C THR A 156 -12.72 5.77 -22.58
N GLY A 157 -13.88 5.49 -22.00
CA GLY A 157 -15.13 5.30 -22.73
C GLY A 157 -16.21 4.65 -21.88
N CYS A 158 -17.34 4.35 -22.50
CA CYS A 158 -18.49 3.79 -21.81
C CYS A 158 -18.49 2.26 -21.87
N THR A 159 -17.49 1.64 -21.24
CA THR A 159 -17.27 0.18 -21.22
C THR A 159 -16.88 -0.28 -19.82
N ASP A 160 -17.10 -1.57 -19.51
CA ASP A 160 -16.79 -2.11 -18.18
C ASP A 160 -15.33 -1.93 -17.77
N ALA A 161 -14.39 -2.28 -18.65
CA ALA A 161 -12.96 -2.13 -18.39
C ALA A 161 -12.54 -0.67 -18.14
N SER A 162 -13.23 0.28 -18.77
CA SER A 162 -13.02 1.70 -18.57
C SER A 162 -13.58 2.18 -17.22
N TYR A 163 -14.71 1.64 -16.77
CA TYR A 163 -15.24 1.93 -15.44
C TYR A 163 -14.40 1.32 -14.32
N ASP A 164 -13.83 0.13 -14.51
CA ASP A 164 -12.86 -0.45 -13.57
C ASP A 164 -11.64 0.46 -13.41
N GLN A 165 -11.17 1.06 -14.52
CA GLN A 165 -10.12 2.09 -14.48
C GLN A 165 -10.54 3.31 -13.64
N ALA A 166 -11.80 3.76 -13.74
CA ALA A 166 -12.28 4.89 -12.94
C ALA A 166 -12.34 4.56 -11.45
N LEU A 167 -12.76 3.34 -11.06
CA LEU A 167 -12.73 2.88 -9.68
C LEU A 167 -11.29 2.85 -9.12
N MET A 168 -10.32 2.38 -9.91
CA MET A 168 -8.91 2.41 -9.52
C MET A 168 -8.35 3.83 -9.38
N ALA A 169 -8.85 4.79 -10.16
CA ALA A 169 -8.39 6.18 -10.13
C ALA A 169 -8.78 6.92 -8.84
N VAL A 170 -9.81 6.45 -8.12
CA VAL A 170 -10.25 6.97 -6.81
C VAL A 170 -9.89 6.04 -5.66
N ASP A 171 -9.05 5.03 -5.91
CA ASP A 171 -8.69 4.00 -4.94
C ASP A 171 -9.92 3.37 -4.26
N ALA A 172 -10.97 3.09 -5.05
CA ALA A 172 -12.19 2.46 -4.56
C ALA A 172 -11.86 1.10 -3.89
N PRO A 173 -12.54 0.73 -2.80
CA PRO A 173 -12.29 -0.52 -2.11
C PRO A 173 -12.43 -1.75 -3.02
N GLU A 174 -11.70 -2.82 -2.69
CA GLU A 174 -11.89 -4.11 -3.35
C GLU A 174 -13.34 -4.60 -3.18
N HIS A 175 -13.82 -5.40 -4.14
CA HIS A 175 -15.20 -5.90 -4.19
C HIS A 175 -16.28 -4.79 -4.21
N THR A 176 -15.94 -3.64 -4.79
CA THR A 176 -16.89 -2.58 -5.09
C THR A 176 -17.93 -3.03 -6.13
N TYR A 177 -19.17 -2.65 -5.90
CA TYR A 177 -20.29 -2.77 -6.82
C TYR A 177 -20.52 -1.42 -7.50
N ARG A 178 -20.71 -1.44 -8.82
CA ARG A 178 -21.11 -0.27 -9.60
C ARG A 178 -22.64 -0.17 -9.53
N ASP A 179 -23.14 0.81 -8.78
CA ASP A 179 -24.58 0.96 -8.53
C ASP A 179 -25.27 1.72 -9.66
N SER A 180 -24.60 2.72 -10.23
CA SER A 180 -25.04 3.40 -11.45
C SER A 180 -23.88 4.10 -12.18
N GLN A 181 -24.04 4.32 -13.48
CA GLN A 181 -23.10 5.07 -14.29
C GLN A 181 -23.80 5.85 -15.41
N GLU A 182 -23.42 7.11 -15.60
CA GLU A 182 -23.81 7.92 -16.77
C GLU A 182 -22.53 8.38 -17.47
N CYS A 183 -22.40 8.06 -18.76
CA CYS A 183 -21.18 8.26 -19.53
C CYS A 183 -21.48 8.75 -20.94
N ASP A 184 -20.73 9.76 -21.40
CA ASP A 184 -20.79 10.25 -22.80
C ASP A 184 -19.47 10.01 -23.57
N GLY A 185 -18.55 9.25 -22.97
CA GLY A 185 -17.23 8.94 -23.51
C GLY A 185 -16.16 9.99 -23.20
N LYS A 186 -16.53 11.19 -22.74
CA LYS A 186 -15.60 12.25 -22.29
C LYS A 186 -15.74 12.54 -20.81
N TRP A 187 -16.91 12.31 -20.26
CA TRP A 187 -17.29 12.53 -18.88
C TRP A 187 -18.00 11.29 -18.36
N LEU A 188 -17.84 11.06 -17.06
CA LEU A 188 -18.45 9.96 -16.35
C LEU A 188 -18.91 10.48 -14.99
N VAL A 189 -20.11 10.10 -14.58
CA VAL A 189 -20.50 10.06 -13.17
C VAL A 189 -20.78 8.62 -12.82
N MET A 190 -20.27 8.20 -11.66
CA MET A 190 -20.40 6.83 -11.21
C MET A 190 -20.70 6.81 -9.71
N ASP A 191 -21.72 6.03 -9.38
CA ASP A 191 -22.06 5.67 -8.02
C ASP A 191 -21.58 4.25 -7.78
N PHE A 192 -20.93 4.04 -6.65
CA PHE A 192 -20.44 2.73 -6.29
C PHE A 192 -20.53 2.50 -4.79
N SER A 193 -20.68 1.24 -4.41
CA SER A 193 -20.77 0.83 -3.01
C SER A 193 -19.93 -0.39 -2.72
N TRP A 194 -19.55 -0.56 -1.46
CA TRP A 194 -18.83 -1.71 -0.97
C TRP A 194 -19.43 -2.19 0.34
N ARG A 195 -19.36 -3.50 0.58
CA ARG A 195 -19.82 -4.09 1.84
C ARG A 195 -18.87 -3.69 2.97
N THR A 196 -19.45 -3.29 4.09
CA THR A 196 -18.73 -2.99 5.34
C THR A 196 -19.11 -3.93 6.48
N GLY A 197 -20.11 -4.79 6.25
CA GLY A 197 -20.54 -5.83 7.17
C GLY A 197 -19.66 -7.08 7.16
N PRO A 198 -19.84 -7.98 8.14
CA PRO A 198 -19.19 -9.29 8.14
C PRO A 198 -19.61 -10.14 6.92
N ALA A 199 -18.75 -11.09 6.54
CA ALA A 199 -19.10 -12.09 5.52
C ALA A 199 -20.14 -13.05 6.10
N CYS A 200 -21.39 -12.94 5.63
CA CYS A 200 -22.51 -13.76 6.08
C CYS A 200 -22.95 -14.72 4.97
N GLY A 201 -23.43 -15.92 5.35
CA GLY A 201 -23.99 -16.89 4.41
C GLY A 201 -25.38 -16.49 3.90
N ASP A 202 -26.15 -15.78 4.72
CA ASP A 202 -27.45 -15.19 4.43
C ASP A 202 -27.45 -13.68 4.72
N ASP A 203 -28.00 -12.87 3.80
CA ASP A 203 -28.01 -11.41 3.91
C ASP A 203 -29.00 -10.89 5.00
N SER A 204 -29.63 -11.78 5.77
CA SER A 204 -30.66 -11.47 6.78
C SER A 204 -30.12 -11.12 8.17
N ALA A 205 -28.89 -11.50 8.51
CA ALA A 205 -28.35 -11.19 9.83
C ALA A 205 -28.01 -9.68 9.98
N PRO A 206 -28.20 -9.08 11.17
CA PRO A 206 -27.97 -7.65 11.38
C PRO A 206 -26.57 -7.22 10.97
N GLY A 207 -26.49 -6.21 10.09
CA GLY A 207 -25.23 -5.66 9.60
C GLY A 207 -24.60 -6.38 8.40
N CYS A 208 -25.11 -7.55 7.98
CA CYS A 208 -24.60 -8.27 6.81
C CYS A 208 -24.85 -7.54 5.49
N SER A 209 -25.92 -6.74 5.44
CA SER A 209 -26.26 -5.87 4.30
C SER A 209 -25.65 -4.47 4.40
N SER A 210 -24.85 -4.19 5.43
CA SER A 210 -24.20 -2.89 5.61
C SER A 210 -23.27 -2.58 4.45
N ARG A 211 -23.48 -1.40 3.86
CA ARG A 211 -22.68 -0.88 2.75
C ARG A 211 -22.40 0.59 2.98
N LEU A 212 -21.25 1.02 2.48
CA LEU A 212 -20.98 2.43 2.22
C LEU A 212 -20.88 2.59 0.71
N GLY A 213 -21.00 3.84 0.24
CA GLY A 213 -20.84 4.14 -1.17
C GLY A 213 -20.60 5.60 -1.41
N ASP A 214 -19.96 5.88 -2.55
CA ASP A 214 -19.56 7.20 -2.98
C ASP A 214 -20.10 7.47 -4.39
N ARG A 215 -20.17 8.76 -4.72
CA ARG A 215 -20.39 9.25 -6.09
C ARG A 215 -19.20 10.09 -6.50
N TRP A 216 -18.62 9.73 -7.64
CA TRP A 216 -17.51 10.47 -8.24
C TRP A 216 -17.82 10.93 -9.66
N PHE A 217 -17.28 12.09 -10.00
CA PHE A 217 -17.35 12.67 -11.33
C PHE A 217 -15.96 12.68 -11.95
N PHE A 218 -15.85 12.28 -13.22
CA PHE A 218 -14.58 12.08 -13.91
C PHE A 218 -14.54 12.77 -15.26
N ARG A 219 -13.31 13.06 -15.72
CA ARG A 219 -13.00 13.48 -17.08
C ARG A 219 -12.08 12.46 -17.74
N ALA A 220 -12.34 12.15 -19.01
CA ALA A 220 -11.45 11.33 -19.81
C ALA A 220 -10.19 12.14 -20.22
N GLU A 221 -9.02 11.59 -19.93
CA GLU A 221 -7.73 12.04 -20.43
C GLU A 221 -6.96 10.89 -21.10
N LYS A 222 -5.81 11.20 -21.72
CA LYS A 222 -4.96 10.19 -22.36
C LYS A 222 -4.43 9.14 -21.37
N SER A 223 -4.25 9.52 -20.11
CA SER A 223 -3.79 8.65 -19.03
C SER A 223 -4.91 7.79 -18.43
N GLY A 224 -6.18 8.09 -18.73
CA GLY A 224 -7.33 7.44 -18.13
C GLY A 224 -8.40 8.40 -17.65
N TRP A 225 -9.31 7.88 -16.84
CA TRP A 225 -10.26 8.72 -16.09
C TRP A 225 -9.53 9.50 -15.01
N VAL A 226 -9.73 10.81 -14.99
CA VAL A 226 -9.22 11.72 -13.96
C VAL A 226 -10.39 12.14 -13.07
N PRO A 227 -10.33 11.88 -11.75
CA PRO A 227 -11.38 12.30 -10.84
C PRO A 227 -11.41 13.83 -10.70
N ILE A 228 -12.60 14.41 -10.76
CA ILE A 228 -12.83 15.85 -10.65
C ILE A 228 -13.23 16.20 -9.22
N VAL A 229 -14.25 15.51 -8.70
CA VAL A 229 -14.85 15.78 -7.39
C VAL A 229 -15.71 14.61 -6.95
N GLU A 230 -15.76 14.38 -5.64
CA GLU A 230 -16.72 13.51 -4.96
C GLU A 230 -17.98 14.32 -4.60
N GLY A 231 -19.17 13.73 -4.64
CA GLY A 231 -20.32 14.38 -4.03
C GLY A 231 -21.60 13.58 -4.01
N ALA A 232 -22.23 13.52 -2.84
CA ALA A 232 -23.52 12.86 -2.62
C ALA A 232 -24.76 13.69 -3.04
N ALA A 233 -24.60 14.97 -3.40
CA ALA A 233 -25.74 15.80 -3.77
C ALA A 233 -26.31 15.40 -5.15
N GLY A 234 -27.62 15.54 -5.31
CA GLY A 234 -28.27 15.44 -6.61
C GLY A 234 -27.96 16.63 -7.53
N GLY A 235 -28.24 16.48 -8.81
CA GLY A 235 -28.05 17.51 -9.82
C GLY A 235 -26.58 17.78 -10.19
N CYS A 236 -26.36 18.83 -10.99
CA CYS A 236 -25.06 19.15 -11.58
C CYS A 236 -24.16 20.09 -10.76
N ARG A 237 -24.69 20.68 -9.68
CA ARG A 237 -24.05 21.83 -9.02
C ARG A 237 -22.66 21.52 -8.46
N VAL A 238 -22.46 20.31 -7.90
CA VAL A 238 -21.17 19.95 -7.29
C VAL A 238 -20.07 19.90 -8.34
N VAL A 239 -20.33 19.19 -9.45
CA VAL A 239 -19.36 19.02 -10.53
C VAL A 239 -19.18 20.29 -11.36
N GLN A 240 -20.24 21.01 -11.72
CA GLN A 240 -20.12 22.19 -12.58
C GLN A 240 -19.39 23.37 -11.92
N ARG A 241 -19.32 23.42 -10.59
CA ARG A 241 -18.45 24.39 -9.89
C ARG A 241 -16.96 24.12 -10.10
N ARG A 242 -16.58 22.86 -10.32
CA ARG A 242 -15.17 22.43 -10.53
C ARG A 242 -14.84 22.27 -12.01
N ALA A 243 -15.80 21.80 -12.79
CA ALA A 243 -15.71 21.61 -14.23
C ALA A 243 -16.97 22.18 -14.91
N PRO A 244 -17.00 23.49 -15.22
CA PRO A 244 -18.17 24.13 -15.84
C PRO A 244 -18.59 23.52 -17.19
N ALA A 245 -17.66 22.84 -17.88
CA ALA A 245 -17.93 22.13 -19.13
C ALA A 245 -18.59 20.75 -18.94
N PHE A 246 -18.84 20.31 -17.69
CA PHE A 246 -19.48 19.02 -17.43
C PHE A 246 -20.91 19.01 -17.99
N PRO A 247 -21.28 18.02 -18.84
CA PRO A 247 -22.57 18.00 -19.52
C PRO A 247 -23.72 17.89 -18.53
N ALA A 248 -24.66 18.83 -18.61
CA ALA A 248 -25.84 18.80 -17.74
C ALA A 248 -26.68 17.53 -17.96
N SER A 249 -26.65 16.92 -19.15
CA SER A 249 -27.36 15.67 -19.44
C SER A 249 -26.96 14.50 -18.55
N LEU A 250 -25.71 14.46 -18.06
CA LEU A 250 -25.22 13.37 -17.21
C LEU A 250 -25.58 13.53 -15.73
N CYS A 251 -26.02 14.72 -15.32
CA CYS A 251 -26.22 15.02 -13.89
C CYS A 251 -27.57 15.67 -13.54
N ARG A 252 -28.36 16.08 -14.53
CA ARG A 252 -29.62 16.82 -14.30
C ARG A 252 -30.60 16.03 -13.46
N ASP A 253 -30.73 14.74 -13.76
CA ASP A 253 -31.73 13.85 -13.15
C ASP A 253 -31.13 12.98 -12.04
N LEU A 254 -29.88 13.25 -11.62
CA LEU A 254 -29.26 12.55 -10.51
C LEU A 254 -29.97 12.90 -9.21
N ALA A 255 -30.58 11.90 -8.59
CA ALA A 255 -31.01 11.97 -7.21
C ALA A 255 -29.80 12.09 -6.27
N PRO A 256 -29.96 12.68 -5.07
CA PRO A 256 -28.95 12.56 -4.01
C PRO A 256 -28.60 11.10 -3.73
N LEU A 257 -27.33 10.84 -3.44
CA LEU A 257 -26.87 9.52 -3.00
C LEU A 257 -27.56 9.20 -1.66
N SER A 258 -27.94 7.93 -1.47
CA SER A 258 -28.63 7.50 -0.25
C SER A 258 -27.78 7.83 0.99
N SER A 259 -28.41 8.42 2.01
CA SER A 259 -27.75 8.70 3.30
C SER A 259 -27.28 7.44 4.03
N SER A 260 -27.79 6.26 3.65
CA SER A 260 -27.29 4.98 4.15
C SER A 260 -25.93 4.59 3.55
N LEU A 261 -25.64 5.03 2.32
CA LEU A 261 -24.38 4.76 1.62
C LEU A 261 -23.34 5.82 1.97
N HIS A 262 -23.77 7.09 2.04
CA HIS A 262 -22.92 8.22 2.38
C HIS A 262 -23.46 8.94 3.62
N PRO A 263 -23.30 8.34 4.82
CA PRO A 263 -23.73 8.97 6.05
C PRO A 263 -22.92 10.24 6.25
N SER A 264 -23.61 11.39 6.20
CA SER A 264 -23.03 12.66 6.60
C SER A 264 -22.79 12.59 8.11
N TYR A 265 -21.57 12.29 8.55
CA TYR A 265 -21.23 12.38 9.95
C TYR A 265 -21.29 13.86 10.38
N PRO A 266 -22.14 14.25 11.33
CA PRO A 266 -21.96 15.55 11.96
C PRO A 266 -20.57 15.58 12.60
N PRO A 267 -19.86 16.73 12.61
CA PRO A 267 -18.62 16.84 13.37
C PRO A 267 -18.89 16.40 14.81
N ALA A 268 -17.96 15.64 15.39
CA ALA A 268 -18.10 15.14 16.76
C ALA A 268 -18.58 16.29 17.67
N SER A 269 -19.77 16.14 18.25
CA SER A 269 -20.32 17.13 19.17
C SER A 269 -19.27 17.43 20.22
N ALA A 270 -18.95 18.71 20.40
CA ALA A 270 -18.01 19.15 21.43
C ALA A 270 -18.40 18.50 22.76
N SER A 271 -17.41 17.91 23.43
CA SER A 271 -17.58 17.27 24.73
C SER A 271 -18.38 18.18 25.67
N PRO A 272 -19.36 17.64 26.41
CA PRO A 272 -20.10 18.45 27.37
C PRO A 272 -19.11 19.08 28.35
N SER A 273 -19.16 20.42 28.46
CA SER A 273 -18.42 21.14 29.49
C SER A 273 -18.84 20.58 30.86
N PRO A 274 -17.89 20.43 31.81
CA PRO A 274 -18.22 19.92 33.13
C PRO A 274 -19.19 20.86 33.83
N SER A 275 -20.38 20.36 34.16
CA SER A 275 -21.34 21.06 35.03
C SER A 275 -20.73 21.29 36.42
N PRO A 276 -21.00 22.43 37.05
CA PRO A 276 -20.40 22.82 38.32
C PRO A 276 -20.88 21.94 39.48
N SER A 277 -19.94 21.51 40.33
CA SER A 277 -20.18 20.72 41.52
C SER A 277 -21.15 21.40 42.49
N PRO A 278 -22.09 20.67 43.12
CA PRO A 278 -22.98 21.24 44.11
C PRO A 278 -22.24 21.54 45.41
N SER A 279 -22.34 22.78 45.86
CA SER A 279 -21.89 23.28 47.15
C SER A 279 -22.55 22.53 48.30
N ARG A 280 -21.74 22.02 49.23
CA ARG A 280 -22.19 21.37 50.46
C ARG A 280 -22.70 22.44 51.45
N PRO A 281 -23.90 22.29 52.06
CA PRO A 281 -24.33 23.20 53.11
C PRO A 281 -23.61 22.90 54.44
N SER A 282 -23.37 23.97 55.20
CA SER A 282 -22.68 24.04 56.49
C SER A 282 -23.35 23.26 57.61
#